data_AF-A0A7X8BLG3-F1
#
_entry.id   AF-A0A7X8BLG3-F1
#
_cell.length_a   1.000
_cell.length_b   1.000
_cell.length_c   1.000
_cell.angle_alpha   90.00
_cell.angle_beta   90.00
_cell.angle_gamma   90.00
#
_symmetry.space_group_name_H-M   'P 1'
#
loop_
_entity.id
_entity.type
_entity.pdbx_description
1 polymer ?
#
loop_
_entity_poly.entity_id
_entity_poly.type
_entity_poly.pdbx_seq_one_letter_code
_entity_poly.pdbx_strand_id
1 'polypeptide(L)'
;MKLVWRFATLIFVSGCFVAVHAAKGGGRSNKNGEEPFLVVIGIVPGSVAAQLKIHEGDILRAYNGNGVQSIEELEAAKNMAVDSVEVIIDRGEENLSFMFPAGPMGLYLEQRLPELTYSSDAVMLQGIGPLKENDGMNNSYILSLTRASNFLKDNLDYTMLMGLSGAAFRFQISRDWSMMATQASEGYRCDLAALKALGYEYKNLELEKTENNRESMRQSILQTIDAGSPVLGFGMTMYPDWGIITGYQRGGREFIVRTYRSLREGYTLAEAFPRKVCLIEGRTVPPTRREAIVRSFAIAEEVLDTEKVSDYYCGMAGINFWLQTLETGKFQDIPQEDFDTIVLTNYTMFTQLIEDRSFAATYLERIAPEFPDVQAKLISISKLYKTEVEYLTAACDEDSCIPYPQEMTSQFDWTPEKRRSQINYLRFARVQEDEALKLWREINAIHNPKPIEGEVPGQDTVPQTPVIQPEVQDTTPKEPVTPPPTEQPPSGRLPRGAQ
;
A
#
# COMPACT_ATOMS: atom_id res chain seq x y z
N MET A 1 14.99 7.31 -18.15
CA MET A 1 14.57 7.81 -16.82
C MET A 1 13.88 9.18 -16.81
N LYS A 2 13.87 10.00 -17.88
CA LYS A 2 13.09 11.26 -17.94
C LYS A 2 11.63 11.13 -18.41
N LEU A 3 11.20 9.93 -18.82
CA LEU A 3 9.85 9.71 -19.39
C LEU A 3 8.78 9.46 -18.32
N VAL A 4 9.15 8.94 -17.14
CA VAL A 4 8.20 8.59 -16.05
C VAL A 4 7.59 9.84 -15.38
N TRP A 5 8.22 11.00 -15.49
CA TRP A 5 7.73 12.25 -14.87
C TRP A 5 6.61 12.95 -15.65
N ARG A 6 6.26 12.50 -16.87
CA ARG A 6 5.10 13.05 -17.58
C ARG A 6 3.75 12.60 -17.00
N PHE A 7 3.76 11.61 -16.11
CA PHE A 7 2.61 11.14 -15.35
C PHE A 7 2.61 11.63 -13.90
N ALA A 8 3.29 12.75 -13.60
CA ALA A 8 2.95 13.52 -12.41
C ALA A 8 1.45 13.85 -12.51
N THR A 9 0.70 13.09 -11.74
CA THR A 9 -0.75 12.98 -11.74
C THR A 9 -1.34 14.38 -11.83
N LEU A 10 -2.10 14.64 -12.89
CA LEU A 10 -3.16 15.63 -12.77
C LEU A 10 -4.08 15.06 -11.70
N ILE A 11 -3.84 15.43 -10.44
CA ILE A 11 -4.74 15.13 -9.35
C ILE A 11 -5.97 16.02 -9.60
N PHE A 12 -6.86 15.56 -10.47
CA PHE A 12 -8.26 15.86 -10.28
C PHE A 12 -8.64 15.09 -9.01
N VAL A 13 -8.71 15.82 -7.90
CA VAL A 13 -9.37 15.35 -6.68
C VAL A 13 -10.83 15.13 -7.05
N SER A 14 -11.16 13.93 -7.51
CA SER A 14 -12.54 13.48 -7.61
C SER A 14 -13.01 13.24 -6.18
N GLY A 15 -13.73 14.22 -5.64
CA GLY A 15 -14.51 14.03 -4.45
C GLY A 15 -15.45 12.85 -4.68
N CYS A 16 -15.33 11.81 -3.86
CA CYS A 16 -16.43 10.88 -3.68
C CYS A 16 -17.65 11.71 -3.29
N PHE A 17 -18.66 11.74 -4.16
CA PHE A 17 -19.92 12.43 -3.92
C PHE A 17 -20.62 11.81 -2.69
N VAL A 18 -20.31 12.33 -1.51
CA VAL A 18 -21.29 12.40 -0.43
C VAL A 18 -22.05 13.69 -0.67
N ALA A 19 -23.33 13.58 -1.00
CA ALA A 19 -24.22 14.73 -1.12
C ALA A 19 -24.36 15.44 0.24
N VAL A 20 -23.41 16.29 0.58
CA VAL A 20 -23.53 17.24 1.68
C VAL A 20 -24.12 18.50 1.06
N HIS A 21 -25.37 18.79 1.41
CA HIS A 21 -26.02 20.05 1.08
C HIS A 21 -25.13 21.24 1.49
N ALA A 22 -24.64 21.97 0.49
CA ALA A 22 -23.93 23.23 0.69
C ALA A 22 -24.90 24.28 1.26
N ALA A 23 -24.86 24.45 2.58
CA ALA A 23 -25.52 25.55 3.25
C ALA A 23 -24.67 26.83 3.10
N LYS A 24 -25.30 27.90 2.62
CA LYS A 24 -24.72 29.24 2.53
C LYS A 24 -24.22 29.73 3.90
N GLY A 25 -22.98 30.24 3.92
CA GLY A 25 -22.54 31.34 4.78
C GLY A 25 -22.78 31.18 6.28
N GLY A 26 -21.98 30.35 6.94
CA GLY A 26 -21.82 30.36 8.38
C GLY A 26 -20.44 29.84 8.73
N GLY A 27 -19.59 30.70 9.32
CA GLY A 27 -18.21 30.36 9.67
C GLY A 27 -18.12 29.06 10.46
N ARG A 28 -17.73 27.98 9.78
CA ARG A 28 -17.31 26.74 10.43
C ARG A 28 -15.92 26.99 10.97
N SER A 29 -15.84 27.54 12.18
CA SER A 29 -14.64 27.44 13.00
C SER A 29 -14.44 25.96 13.32
N ASN A 30 -13.57 25.29 12.57
CA ASN A 30 -13.12 23.96 12.92
C ASN A 30 -12.24 24.11 14.17
N LYS A 31 -12.76 23.72 15.35
CA LYS A 31 -12.24 24.11 16.67
C LYS A 31 -10.80 23.66 16.99
N ASN A 32 -10.15 22.90 16.11
CA ASN A 32 -8.84 22.32 16.36
C ASN A 32 -7.70 22.90 15.50
N GLY A 33 -7.95 23.92 14.66
CA GLY A 33 -6.89 24.52 13.83
C GLY A 33 -6.31 23.57 12.78
N GLU A 34 -7.08 22.55 12.38
CA GLU A 34 -6.72 21.54 11.37
C GLU A 34 -7.26 21.92 9.98
N GLU A 35 -7.34 23.21 9.67
CA GLU A 35 -7.80 23.64 8.36
C GLU A 35 -6.71 23.33 7.33
N PRO A 36 -7.06 22.64 6.21
CA PRO A 36 -6.10 22.40 5.17
C PRO A 36 -5.63 23.72 4.55
N PHE A 37 -4.52 23.67 3.83
CA PHE A 37 -4.03 24.79 3.05
C PHE A 37 -3.44 24.29 1.74
N LEU A 38 -3.37 25.19 0.76
CA LEU A 38 -2.79 24.89 -0.55
C LEU A 38 -1.38 25.46 -0.63
N VAL A 39 -0.38 24.59 -0.76
CA VAL A 39 1.02 25.00 -0.93
C VAL A 39 1.45 24.85 -2.39
N VAL A 40 2.25 25.79 -2.87
CA VAL A 40 2.88 25.71 -4.19
C VAL A 40 4.01 24.69 -4.13
N ILE A 41 3.89 23.61 -4.91
CA ILE A 41 4.90 22.54 -5.03
C ILE A 41 5.64 22.56 -6.37
N GLY A 42 5.27 23.49 -7.24
CA GLY A 42 5.94 23.67 -8.52
C GLY A 42 5.32 24.80 -9.31
N ILE A 43 6.05 25.27 -10.32
CA ILE A 43 5.65 26.40 -11.15
C ILE A 43 5.90 26.05 -12.62
N VAL A 44 4.92 26.35 -13.46
CA VAL A 44 5.04 26.15 -14.91
C VAL A 44 5.99 27.21 -15.49
N PRO A 45 7.10 26.83 -16.15
CA PRO A 45 8.04 27.79 -16.73
C PRO A 45 7.36 28.76 -17.71
N GLY A 46 7.65 30.06 -17.58
CA GLY A 46 7.11 31.12 -18.44
C GLY A 46 5.67 31.56 -18.13
N SER A 47 4.99 30.90 -17.19
CA SER A 47 3.64 31.27 -16.74
C SER A 47 3.59 32.62 -16.03
N VAL A 48 2.37 33.13 -15.81
CA VAL A 48 2.12 34.35 -15.03
C VAL A 48 2.68 34.21 -13.61
N ALA A 49 2.48 33.06 -12.95
CA ALA A 49 3.05 32.79 -11.64
C ALA A 49 4.59 32.91 -11.62
N ALA A 50 5.27 32.40 -12.66
CA ALA A 50 6.72 32.52 -12.78
C ALA A 50 7.16 33.97 -12.98
N GLN A 51 6.45 34.75 -13.80
CA GLN A 51 6.73 36.17 -14.03
C GLN A 51 6.54 37.02 -12.76
N LEU A 52 5.54 36.67 -11.94
CA LEU A 52 5.24 37.29 -10.66
C LEU A 52 6.16 36.82 -9.52
N LYS A 53 7.11 35.90 -9.79
CA LYS A 53 8.05 35.36 -8.80
C LYS A 53 7.34 34.76 -7.59
N ILE A 54 6.28 33.97 -7.83
CA ILE A 54 5.81 32.99 -6.85
C ILE A 54 6.91 31.92 -6.70
N HIS A 55 7.02 31.31 -5.52
CA HIS A 55 8.02 30.28 -5.23
C HIS A 55 7.35 29.00 -4.70
N GLU A 56 8.04 27.87 -4.81
CA GLU A 56 7.67 26.67 -4.06
C GLU A 56 7.70 26.96 -2.55
N GLY A 57 6.72 26.44 -1.81
CA GLY A 57 6.52 26.71 -0.38
C GLY A 57 5.56 27.87 -0.08
N ASP A 58 5.26 28.74 -1.06
CA ASP A 58 4.24 29.78 -0.93
C ASP A 58 2.85 29.13 -0.68
N ILE A 59 2.02 29.74 0.18
CA ILE A 59 0.68 29.23 0.52
C ILE A 59 -0.40 30.07 -0.16
N LEU A 60 -1.25 29.45 -0.96
CA LEU A 60 -2.41 30.10 -1.55
C LEU A 60 -3.50 30.28 -0.47
N ARG A 61 -3.82 31.53 -0.13
CA ARG A 61 -4.80 31.89 0.90
C ARG A 61 -6.16 32.28 0.33
N ALA A 62 -6.17 32.96 -0.81
CA ALA A 62 -7.42 33.42 -1.42
C ALA A 62 -7.35 33.48 -2.95
N TYR A 63 -8.51 33.29 -3.57
CA TYR A 63 -8.75 33.43 -5.01
C TYR A 63 -10.00 34.30 -5.24
N ASN A 64 -9.79 35.47 -5.84
CA ASN A 64 -10.79 36.49 -6.12
C ASN A 64 -11.61 36.91 -4.89
N GLY A 65 -10.91 37.17 -3.78
CA GLY A 65 -11.53 37.53 -2.49
C GLY A 65 -12.15 36.37 -1.71
N ASN A 66 -12.21 35.16 -2.28
CA ASN A 66 -12.66 33.96 -1.57
C ASN A 66 -11.46 33.27 -0.91
N GLY A 67 -11.53 33.03 0.39
CA GLY A 67 -10.55 32.17 1.06
C GLY A 67 -10.58 30.77 0.44
N VAL A 68 -9.40 30.20 0.17
CA VAL A 68 -9.26 28.84 -0.37
C VAL A 68 -8.28 28.06 0.51
N GLN A 69 -8.72 26.90 0.97
CA GLN A 69 -7.98 26.01 1.87
C GLN A 69 -7.83 24.60 1.28
N SER A 70 -8.66 24.27 0.30
CA SER A 70 -8.66 22.97 -0.39
C SER A 70 -8.72 23.13 -1.90
N ILE A 71 -8.35 22.07 -2.63
CA ILE A 71 -8.44 22.04 -4.09
C ILE A 71 -9.89 22.19 -4.55
N GLU A 72 -10.83 21.58 -3.84
CA GLU A 72 -12.26 21.68 -4.11
C GLU A 72 -12.76 23.13 -4.03
N GLU A 73 -12.38 23.86 -2.97
CA GLU A 73 -12.75 25.27 -2.82
C GLU A 73 -12.12 26.16 -3.90
N LEU A 74 -10.88 25.89 -4.28
CA LEU A 74 -10.22 26.61 -5.37
C LEU A 74 -10.94 26.38 -6.71
N GLU A 75 -11.30 25.15 -7.03
CA GLU A 75 -12.04 24.84 -8.26
C GLU A 75 -13.45 25.45 -8.23
N ALA A 76 -14.13 25.45 -7.08
CA ALA A 76 -15.39 26.16 -6.91
C ALA A 76 -15.24 27.67 -7.15
N ALA A 77 -14.18 28.29 -6.63
CA ALA A 77 -13.90 29.71 -6.80
C ALA A 77 -13.54 30.09 -8.25
N LYS A 78 -12.84 29.20 -8.98
CA LYS A 78 -12.48 29.40 -10.39
C LYS A 78 -13.67 29.48 -11.34
N ASN A 79 -14.81 28.88 -10.99
CA ASN A 79 -16.02 28.89 -11.82
C ASN A 79 -16.73 30.26 -11.87
N MET A 80 -16.23 31.27 -11.17
CA MET A 80 -16.74 32.65 -11.23
C MET A 80 -16.13 33.39 -12.42
N ALA A 81 -16.94 33.71 -13.43
CA ALA A 81 -16.49 34.38 -14.65
C ALA A 81 -16.05 35.84 -14.40
N VAL A 82 -14.75 36.10 -14.50
CA VAL A 82 -14.12 37.43 -14.45
C VAL A 82 -12.90 37.45 -15.39
N ASP A 83 -12.49 38.62 -15.89
CA ASP A 83 -11.33 38.76 -16.80
C ASP A 83 -9.97 38.61 -16.09
N SER A 84 -9.93 38.96 -14.81
CA SER A 84 -8.76 38.87 -13.95
C SER A 84 -9.18 38.53 -12.53
N VAL A 85 -8.34 37.79 -11.82
CA VAL A 85 -8.56 37.34 -10.45
C VAL A 85 -7.43 37.84 -9.56
N GLU A 86 -7.79 38.37 -8.40
CA GLU A 86 -6.82 38.65 -7.35
C GLU A 86 -6.47 37.35 -6.62
N VAL A 87 -5.18 37.05 -6.48
CA VAL A 87 -4.67 35.89 -5.78
C VAL A 87 -3.84 36.36 -4.60
N ILE A 88 -4.18 35.88 -3.41
CA ILE A 88 -3.43 36.18 -2.18
C ILE A 88 -2.55 34.98 -1.83
N ILE A 89 -1.25 35.24 -1.79
CA ILE A 89 -0.21 34.28 -1.41
C ILE A 89 0.40 34.69 -0.08
N ASP A 90 0.51 33.76 0.83
CA ASP A 90 1.26 33.89 2.07
C ASP A 90 2.68 33.34 1.89
N ARG A 91 3.67 34.18 2.19
CA ARG A 91 5.09 33.88 2.15
C ARG A 91 5.70 34.16 3.53
N GLY A 92 5.35 33.32 4.49
CA GLY A 92 5.89 33.37 5.85
C GLY A 92 5.26 34.50 6.67
N GLU A 93 5.91 35.67 6.72
CA GLU A 93 5.39 36.84 7.44
C GLU A 93 4.69 37.85 6.51
N GLU A 94 4.78 37.65 5.20
CA GLU A 94 4.23 38.55 4.19
C GLU A 94 3.01 37.96 3.49
N ASN A 95 1.94 38.75 3.35
CA ASN A 95 0.84 38.46 2.44
C ASN A 95 0.99 39.28 1.16
N LEU A 96 1.17 38.59 0.04
CA LEU A 96 1.36 39.17 -1.28
C LEU A 96 0.06 39.06 -2.08
N SER A 97 -0.39 40.18 -2.65
CA SER A 97 -1.52 40.21 -3.58
C SER A 97 -1.02 40.32 -5.01
N PHE A 98 -1.57 39.48 -5.88
CA PHE A 98 -1.21 39.38 -7.29
C PHE A 98 -2.46 39.39 -8.17
N MET A 99 -2.38 40.02 -9.33
CA MET A 99 -3.42 39.94 -10.35
C MET A 99 -3.06 38.89 -11.38
N PHE A 100 -3.90 37.87 -11.51
CA PHE A 100 -3.81 36.84 -12.55
C PHE A 100 -4.87 37.07 -13.62
N PRO A 101 -4.59 36.76 -14.90
CA PRO A 101 -5.66 36.61 -15.88
C PRO A 101 -6.56 35.43 -15.49
N ALA A 102 -7.80 35.44 -15.96
CA ALA A 102 -8.68 34.29 -15.84
C ALA A 102 -8.04 33.01 -16.42
N GLY A 103 -8.25 31.87 -15.76
CA GLY A 103 -7.80 30.57 -16.23
C GLY A 103 -6.60 30.00 -15.44
N PRO A 104 -5.73 29.19 -16.07
CA PRO A 104 -4.64 28.51 -15.38
C PRO A 104 -3.62 29.49 -14.79
N MET A 105 -3.39 29.42 -13.47
CA MET A 105 -2.38 30.24 -12.77
C MET A 105 -0.93 29.86 -13.13
N GLY A 106 -0.71 28.65 -13.66
CA GLY A 106 0.64 28.11 -13.87
C GLY A 106 1.31 27.65 -12.58
N LEU A 107 0.52 27.24 -11.59
CA LEU A 107 0.96 26.69 -10.31
C LEU A 107 0.63 25.21 -10.24
N TYR A 108 1.55 24.42 -9.67
CA TYR A 108 1.24 23.10 -9.13
C TYR A 108 0.99 23.26 -7.64
N LEU A 109 -0.20 22.87 -7.19
CA LEU A 109 -0.64 23.01 -5.80
C LEU A 109 -0.80 21.63 -5.15
N GLU A 110 -0.42 21.54 -3.89
CA GLU A 110 -0.66 20.38 -3.04
C GLU A 110 -1.49 20.84 -1.85
N GLN A 111 -2.55 20.11 -1.54
CA GLN A 111 -3.29 20.32 -0.30
C GLN A 111 -2.53 19.67 0.86
N ARG A 112 -2.32 20.44 1.93
CA ARG A 112 -1.66 19.97 3.14
C ARG A 112 -2.49 20.26 4.38
N LEU A 113 -2.22 19.50 5.44
CA LEU A 113 -2.67 19.81 6.79
C LEU A 113 -1.49 20.40 7.57
N PRO A 114 -1.75 21.22 8.62
CA PRO A 114 -0.71 21.66 9.54
C PRO A 114 0.05 20.48 10.16
N GLU A 115 1.18 20.70 10.80
CA GLU A 115 1.86 19.61 11.50
C GLU A 115 1.07 19.15 12.73
N LEU A 116 1.17 17.85 13.05
CA LEU A 116 0.42 17.25 14.15
C LEU A 116 0.93 17.79 15.49
N THR A 117 0.03 18.32 16.31
CA THR A 117 0.32 18.65 17.71
C THR A 117 0.04 17.42 18.57
N TYR A 118 1.08 16.90 19.22
CA TYR A 118 0.99 15.70 20.05
C TYR A 118 0.37 16.00 21.41
N SER A 119 -0.39 15.05 21.96
CA SER A 119 -0.76 15.12 23.38
C SER A 119 0.45 14.81 24.27
N SER A 120 0.40 15.24 25.52
CA SER A 120 1.52 15.10 26.47
C SER A 120 1.88 13.66 26.81
N ASP A 121 0.99 12.70 26.51
CA ASP A 121 1.19 11.26 26.69
C ASP A 121 1.57 10.53 25.39
N ALA A 122 1.87 11.26 24.31
CA ALA A 122 2.24 10.66 23.04
C ALA A 122 3.57 9.91 23.14
N VAL A 123 3.59 8.70 22.58
CA VAL A 123 4.79 7.88 22.35
C VAL A 123 4.99 7.79 20.84
N MET A 124 6.18 8.11 20.34
CA MET A 124 6.46 8.15 18.90
C MET A 124 7.90 7.76 18.56
N LEU A 125 8.02 6.85 17.61
CA LEU A 125 9.25 6.47 16.94
C LEU A 125 9.54 7.51 15.83
N GLN A 126 10.54 8.35 16.07
CA GLN A 126 10.92 9.42 15.16
C GLN A 126 11.92 8.96 14.08
N GLY A 127 12.00 9.68 12.96
CA GLY A 127 12.94 9.38 11.88
C GLY A 127 12.45 8.35 10.85
N ILE A 128 11.20 7.88 10.95
CA ILE A 128 10.58 7.05 9.91
C ILE A 128 10.09 8.00 8.80
N GLY A 129 10.68 7.84 7.61
CA GLY A 129 10.37 8.67 6.44
C GLY A 129 8.93 8.48 5.91
N PRO A 130 8.44 9.42 5.09
CA PRO A 130 7.10 9.34 4.52
C PRO A 130 6.97 8.17 3.52
N LEU A 131 5.72 7.78 3.27
CA LEU A 131 5.32 6.92 2.17
C LEU A 131 4.79 7.81 1.05
N LYS A 132 5.36 7.73 -0.16
CA LYS A 132 5.01 8.59 -1.29
C LYS A 132 4.86 7.75 -2.55
N GLU A 133 3.70 7.85 -3.20
CA GLU A 133 3.40 7.20 -4.49
C GLU A 133 4.32 7.70 -5.61
N ASN A 134 4.64 9.00 -5.61
CA ASN A 134 5.36 9.68 -6.71
C ASN A 134 6.80 9.18 -6.91
N ASP A 135 7.33 8.37 -6.00
CA ASP A 135 8.64 7.73 -6.15
C ASP A 135 8.56 6.46 -7.03
N GLY A 136 7.37 6.12 -7.52
CA GLY A 136 7.10 4.89 -8.28
C GLY A 136 7.29 3.65 -7.41
N MET A 137 6.91 3.72 -6.13
CA MET A 137 7.04 2.65 -5.15
C MET A 137 5.65 2.30 -4.61
N ASN A 138 4.79 1.69 -5.44
CA ASN A 138 3.38 1.51 -5.16
C ASN A 138 3.05 0.23 -4.36
N ASN A 139 4.02 -0.68 -4.18
CA ASN A 139 3.81 -1.82 -3.28
C ASN A 139 3.86 -1.36 -1.82
N SER A 140 2.69 -1.01 -1.28
CA SER A 140 2.56 -0.32 0.01
C SER A 140 3.12 -1.11 1.19
N TYR A 141 3.03 -2.44 1.15
CA TYR A 141 3.65 -3.30 2.16
C TYR A 141 5.18 -3.24 2.10
N ILE A 142 5.76 -3.41 0.90
CA ILE A 142 7.22 -3.46 0.75
C ILE A 142 7.85 -2.10 1.05
N LEU A 143 7.19 -0.98 0.70
CA LEU A 143 7.69 0.34 1.08
C LEU A 143 7.60 0.55 2.60
N SER A 144 6.48 0.18 3.20
CA SER A 144 6.30 0.27 4.66
C SER A 144 7.38 -0.54 5.39
N LEU A 145 7.62 -1.77 4.96
CA LEU A 145 8.67 -2.63 5.53
C LEU A 145 10.06 -2.05 5.30
N THR A 146 10.35 -1.50 4.11
CA THR A 146 11.63 -0.84 3.81
C THR A 146 11.91 0.33 4.76
N ARG A 147 10.90 1.18 5.02
CA ARG A 147 11.05 2.31 5.94
C ARG A 147 11.21 1.84 7.40
N ALA A 148 10.42 0.85 7.81
CA ALA A 148 10.53 0.23 9.13
C ALA A 148 11.91 -0.41 9.33
N SER A 149 12.41 -1.19 8.37
CA SER A 149 13.71 -1.86 8.47
C SER A 149 14.88 -0.88 8.49
N ASN A 150 14.78 0.23 7.76
CA ASN A 150 15.79 1.29 7.80
C ASN A 150 15.82 2.03 9.13
N PHE A 151 14.66 2.23 9.76
CA PHE A 151 14.60 2.71 11.14
C PHE A 151 15.31 1.73 12.10
N LEU A 152 15.09 0.42 11.90
CA LEU A 152 15.76 -0.69 12.60
C LEU A 152 17.21 -0.97 12.15
N LYS A 153 17.80 -0.09 11.33
CA LYS A 153 19.21 -0.08 10.90
C LYS A 153 19.65 -1.17 9.90
N ASP A 154 18.73 -1.76 9.16
CA ASP A 154 19.09 -2.71 8.09
C ASP A 154 19.62 -2.04 6.81
N ASN A 155 19.32 -0.76 6.60
CA ASN A 155 19.81 0.06 5.47
C ASN A 155 19.59 -0.60 4.09
N LEU A 156 18.45 -1.27 3.91
CA LEU A 156 18.06 -1.88 2.65
C LEU A 156 17.16 -0.92 1.88
N ASP A 157 17.42 -0.72 0.59
CA ASP A 157 16.52 0.05 -0.27
C ASP A 157 15.36 -0.78 -0.81
N TYR A 158 14.31 -0.08 -1.26
CA TYR A 158 13.07 -0.66 -1.76
C TYR A 158 13.30 -1.63 -2.92
N THR A 159 14.18 -1.31 -3.87
CA THR A 159 14.47 -2.17 -5.02
C THR A 159 15.06 -3.51 -4.59
N MET A 160 15.98 -3.52 -3.62
CA MET A 160 16.49 -4.78 -3.07
C MET A 160 15.39 -5.59 -2.41
N LEU A 161 14.54 -4.97 -1.59
CA LEU A 161 13.48 -5.70 -0.88
C LEU A 161 12.40 -6.24 -1.83
N MET A 162 12.06 -5.49 -2.88
CA MET A 162 11.18 -5.94 -3.97
C MET A 162 11.74 -7.20 -4.65
N GLY A 163 13.04 -7.24 -4.93
CA GLY A 163 13.71 -8.41 -5.53
C GLY A 163 13.80 -9.60 -4.57
N LEU A 164 14.26 -9.37 -3.33
CA LEU A 164 14.45 -10.43 -2.33
C LEU A 164 13.14 -11.12 -1.91
N SER A 165 12.04 -10.37 -1.85
CA SER A 165 10.70 -10.88 -1.52
C SER A 165 10.01 -11.61 -2.67
N GLY A 166 10.52 -11.45 -3.89
CA GLY A 166 9.88 -11.89 -5.11
C GLY A 166 8.71 -11.02 -5.59
N ALA A 167 8.37 -9.94 -4.87
CA ALA A 167 7.28 -9.04 -5.26
C ALA A 167 7.50 -8.47 -6.67
N ALA A 168 8.75 -8.15 -7.03
CA ALA A 168 9.11 -7.65 -8.36
C ALA A 168 8.83 -8.64 -9.51
N PHE A 169 8.80 -9.94 -9.23
CA PHE A 169 8.57 -11.00 -10.22
C PHE A 169 7.14 -11.54 -10.20
N ARG A 170 6.35 -11.16 -9.19
CA ARG A 170 5.01 -11.70 -9.00
C ARG A 170 4.05 -11.08 -10.02
N PHE A 171 3.12 -11.90 -10.48
CA PHE A 171 1.85 -11.46 -11.03
C PHE A 171 0.75 -12.35 -10.44
N GLN A 172 -0.40 -11.77 -10.08
CA GLN A 172 -1.58 -12.55 -9.71
C GLN A 172 -2.85 -11.73 -9.91
N ILE A 173 -3.96 -12.46 -10.06
CA ILE A 173 -5.30 -11.90 -10.25
C ILE A 173 -6.30 -12.78 -9.49
N SER A 174 -7.22 -12.17 -8.76
CA SER A 174 -8.30 -12.91 -8.11
C SER A 174 -9.43 -13.19 -9.08
N ARG A 175 -10.18 -14.27 -8.85
CA ARG A 175 -11.33 -14.64 -9.69
C ARG A 175 -12.37 -13.51 -9.82
N ASP A 176 -12.56 -12.75 -8.75
CA ASP A 176 -13.54 -11.68 -8.61
C ASP A 176 -13.01 -10.29 -8.99
N TRP A 177 -11.80 -10.18 -9.55
CA TRP A 177 -11.18 -8.91 -9.92
C TRP A 177 -11.10 -7.94 -8.73
N SER A 178 -10.57 -8.42 -7.62
CA SER A 178 -10.27 -7.61 -6.44
C SER A 178 -8.91 -6.95 -6.58
N MET A 179 -8.86 -5.64 -6.33
CA MET A 179 -7.59 -4.89 -6.20
C MET A 179 -6.66 -5.46 -5.12
N MET A 180 -7.19 -6.22 -4.16
CA MET A 180 -6.37 -6.90 -3.14
C MET A 180 -5.34 -7.85 -3.77
N ALA A 181 -5.55 -8.31 -5.00
CA ALA A 181 -4.59 -9.15 -5.71
C ALA A 181 -3.21 -8.50 -5.88
N THR A 182 -3.11 -7.17 -5.90
CA THR A 182 -1.81 -6.48 -6.02
C THR A 182 -1.06 -6.38 -4.69
N GLN A 183 -1.71 -6.64 -3.56
CA GLN A 183 -1.10 -6.54 -2.23
C GLN A 183 -0.11 -7.70 -2.01
N ALA A 184 1.08 -7.40 -1.45
CA ALA A 184 2.12 -8.41 -1.19
C ALA A 184 1.74 -9.45 -0.12
N SER A 185 0.72 -9.15 0.68
CA SER A 185 0.21 -10.01 1.76
C SER A 185 -0.98 -10.88 1.38
N GLU A 186 -1.41 -10.82 0.11
CA GLU A 186 -2.51 -11.62 -0.43
C GLU A 186 -1.99 -12.59 -1.50
N GLY A 187 -2.68 -13.73 -1.70
CA GLY A 187 -2.26 -14.76 -2.65
C GLY A 187 -0.88 -15.33 -2.32
N TYR A 188 0.07 -15.27 -3.26
CA TYR A 188 1.46 -15.64 -2.95
C TYR A 188 2.08 -14.62 -1.99
N ARG A 189 2.48 -15.09 -0.81
CA ARG A 189 2.88 -14.30 0.37
C ARG A 189 4.30 -13.73 0.28
N CYS A 190 4.49 -12.77 -0.63
CA CYS A 190 5.75 -12.01 -0.77
C CYS A 190 6.11 -11.22 0.49
N ASP A 191 5.12 -10.76 1.25
CA ASP A 191 5.31 -10.11 2.55
C ASP A 191 6.11 -10.98 3.53
N LEU A 192 5.81 -12.28 3.61
CA LEU A 192 6.51 -13.22 4.49
C LEU A 192 7.92 -13.53 3.98
N ALA A 193 8.10 -13.62 2.66
CA ALA A 193 9.42 -13.75 2.06
C ALA A 193 10.32 -12.54 2.38
N ALA A 194 9.76 -11.32 2.34
CA ALA A 194 10.46 -10.09 2.70
C ALA A 194 10.93 -10.10 4.16
N LEU A 195 10.04 -10.45 5.10
CA LEU A 195 10.37 -10.55 6.53
C LEU A 195 11.48 -11.59 6.78
N LYS A 196 11.39 -12.75 6.12
CA LYS A 196 12.40 -13.82 6.23
C LYS A 196 13.76 -13.38 5.68
N ALA A 197 13.79 -12.63 4.57
CA ALA A 197 15.04 -12.11 4.01
C ALA A 197 15.75 -11.14 4.96
N LEU A 198 15.01 -10.46 5.85
CA LEU A 198 15.55 -9.56 6.89
C LEU A 198 15.87 -10.27 8.21
N GLY A 199 15.45 -11.54 8.35
CA GLY A 199 15.61 -12.34 9.57
C GLY A 199 14.64 -11.95 10.70
N TYR A 200 13.53 -11.27 10.39
CA TYR A 200 12.58 -10.83 11.40
C TYR A 200 11.70 -11.95 11.92
N GLU A 201 11.52 -11.93 13.24
CA GLU A 201 10.43 -12.64 13.92
C GLU A 201 9.23 -11.69 13.97
N TYR A 202 8.05 -12.23 13.65
CA TYR A 202 6.87 -11.41 13.49
C TYR A 202 5.61 -12.12 13.95
N LYS A 203 4.60 -11.31 14.25
CA LYS A 203 3.25 -11.77 14.56
C LYS A 203 2.25 -10.97 13.74
N ASN A 204 1.45 -11.69 12.96
CA ASN A 204 0.34 -11.10 12.21
C ASN A 204 -0.94 -11.22 13.03
N LEU A 205 -1.67 -10.11 13.14
CA LEU A 205 -3.00 -10.06 13.74
C LEU A 205 -3.99 -9.48 12.74
N GLU A 206 -5.21 -10.02 12.73
CA GLU A 206 -6.32 -9.52 11.95
C GLU A 206 -7.49 -9.20 12.87
N LEU A 207 -8.13 -8.06 12.65
CA LEU A 207 -9.32 -7.63 13.37
C LEU A 207 -10.48 -8.55 12.99
N GLU A 208 -11.07 -9.20 13.98
CA GLU A 208 -12.25 -10.03 13.76
C GLU A 208 -13.43 -9.20 13.26
N LYS A 209 -14.34 -9.82 12.48
CA LYS A 209 -15.57 -9.16 12.02
C LYS A 209 -16.45 -8.63 13.15
N THR A 210 -16.39 -9.27 14.32
CA THR A 210 -17.11 -8.86 15.54
C THR A 210 -16.33 -7.83 16.36
N GLU A 211 -15.08 -7.54 15.99
CA GLU A 211 -14.13 -6.69 16.70
C GLU A 211 -13.82 -7.11 18.16
N ASN A 212 -14.14 -8.35 18.55
CA ASN A 212 -13.94 -8.82 19.92
C ASN A 212 -12.45 -8.78 20.35
N ASN A 213 -11.54 -8.93 19.39
CA ASN A 213 -10.10 -8.91 19.63
C ASN A 213 -9.46 -7.51 19.54
N ARG A 214 -10.24 -6.44 19.28
CA ARG A 214 -9.74 -5.08 19.05
C ARG A 214 -8.84 -4.57 20.16
N GLU A 215 -9.23 -4.79 21.42
CA GLU A 215 -8.44 -4.31 22.55
C GLU A 215 -7.15 -5.11 22.74
N SER A 216 -7.19 -6.45 22.58
CA SER A 216 -5.96 -7.27 22.61
C SER A 216 -4.99 -6.90 21.49
N MET A 217 -5.52 -6.60 20.29
CA MET A 217 -4.72 -6.13 19.16
C MET A 217 -4.11 -4.76 19.44
N ARG A 218 -4.88 -3.81 20.01
CA ARG A 218 -4.38 -2.51 20.48
C ARG A 218 -3.22 -2.70 21.45
N GLN A 219 -3.39 -3.50 22.50
CA GLN A 219 -2.34 -3.73 23.50
C GLN A 219 -1.06 -4.30 22.86
N SER A 220 -1.20 -5.20 21.88
CA SER A 220 -0.04 -5.76 21.16
C SER A 220 0.68 -4.69 20.33
N ILE A 221 -0.06 -3.76 19.70
CA ILE A 221 0.50 -2.62 18.98
C ILE A 221 1.28 -1.70 19.94
N LEU A 222 0.68 -1.33 21.09
CA LEU A 222 1.33 -0.47 22.08
C LEU A 222 2.62 -1.10 22.60
N GLN A 223 2.59 -2.37 22.99
CA GLN A 223 3.75 -3.10 23.48
C GLN A 223 4.89 -3.14 22.44
N THR A 224 4.55 -3.32 21.17
CA THR A 224 5.54 -3.34 20.08
C THR A 224 6.21 -1.96 19.90
N ILE A 225 5.41 -0.89 19.96
CA ILE A 225 5.89 0.50 19.88
C ILE A 225 6.75 0.87 21.09
N ASP A 226 6.32 0.49 22.30
CA ASP A 226 7.06 0.72 23.55
C ASP A 226 8.40 -0.03 23.57
N ALA A 227 8.47 -1.18 22.89
CA ALA A 227 9.71 -1.92 22.66
C ALA A 227 10.62 -1.28 21.60
N GLY A 228 10.24 -0.13 21.02
CA GLY A 228 11.01 0.59 20.03
C GLY A 228 10.86 0.06 18.60
N SER A 229 9.84 -0.76 18.32
CA SER A 229 9.62 -1.39 17.02
C SER A 229 8.39 -0.80 16.32
N PRO A 230 8.50 -0.35 15.05
CA PRO A 230 7.34 0.12 14.29
C PRO A 230 6.42 -1.05 13.92
N VAL A 231 5.13 -0.76 13.79
CA VAL A 231 4.12 -1.75 13.37
C VAL A 231 3.66 -1.45 11.96
N LEU A 232 3.59 -2.47 11.11
CA LEU A 232 2.99 -2.32 9.78
C LEU A 232 1.48 -2.53 9.94
N GLY A 233 0.67 -1.62 9.41
CA GLY A 233 -0.80 -1.67 9.57
C GLY A 233 -1.52 -1.52 8.24
N PHE A 234 -2.62 -2.25 8.09
CA PHE A 234 -3.47 -2.24 6.90
C PHE A 234 -4.84 -1.62 7.20
N GLY A 235 -5.37 -0.82 6.28
CA GLY A 235 -6.72 -0.25 6.40
C GLY A 235 -6.84 0.78 7.52
N MET A 236 -5.80 1.60 7.70
CA MET A 236 -5.78 2.72 8.66
C MET A 236 -6.39 4.01 8.08
N THR A 237 -6.69 3.99 6.79
CA THR A 237 -7.39 5.04 6.04
C THR A 237 -8.54 4.39 5.26
N MET A 238 -9.32 5.19 4.53
CA MET A 238 -10.34 4.67 3.62
C MET A 238 -9.78 3.81 2.46
N TYR A 239 -8.47 3.93 2.16
CA TYR A 239 -7.82 3.18 1.09
C TYR A 239 -7.26 1.85 1.60
N PRO A 240 -7.33 0.77 0.80
CA PRO A 240 -6.87 -0.57 1.18
C PRO A 240 -5.35 -0.69 1.04
N ASP A 241 -4.59 0.15 1.74
CA ASP A 241 -3.13 0.16 1.71
C ASP A 241 -2.51 -0.19 3.05
N TRP A 242 -1.27 -0.68 2.98
CA TRP A 242 -0.40 -0.78 4.13
C TRP A 242 0.28 0.56 4.43
N GLY A 243 0.47 0.83 5.72
CA GLY A 243 1.26 1.93 6.24
C GLY A 243 2.02 1.51 7.48
N ILE A 244 2.53 2.50 8.21
CA ILE A 244 3.32 2.26 9.41
C ILE A 244 2.67 2.99 10.58
N ILE A 245 2.39 2.27 11.67
CA ILE A 245 2.09 2.84 12.97
C ILE A 245 3.42 3.11 13.66
N THR A 246 3.72 4.39 13.84
CA THR A 246 4.98 4.87 14.40
C THR A 246 4.84 5.29 15.85
N GLY A 247 3.61 5.40 16.34
CA GLY A 247 3.35 5.86 17.70
C GLY A 247 1.89 5.79 18.06
N TYR A 248 1.59 6.28 19.25
CA TYR A 248 0.23 6.41 19.74
C TYR A 248 0.13 7.60 20.71
N GLN A 249 -1.10 8.04 20.94
CA GLN A 249 -1.40 9.07 21.92
C GLN A 249 -2.77 8.83 22.58
N ARG A 250 -3.09 9.59 23.64
CA ARG A 250 -4.31 9.42 24.43
C ARG A 250 -4.50 7.98 24.93
N GLY A 251 -3.44 7.38 25.46
CA GLY A 251 -3.43 6.00 25.96
C GLY A 251 -3.74 4.96 24.88
N GLY A 252 -3.31 5.18 23.64
CA GLY A 252 -3.48 4.20 22.56
C GLY A 252 -4.82 4.30 21.81
N ARG A 253 -5.64 5.32 22.10
CA ARG A 253 -6.91 5.55 21.38
C ARG A 253 -6.69 6.11 19.97
N GLU A 254 -5.62 6.87 19.79
CA GLU A 254 -5.22 7.46 18.51
C GLU A 254 -3.84 6.91 18.13
N PHE A 255 -3.70 6.40 16.92
CA PHE A 255 -2.43 5.92 16.38
C PHE A 255 -1.79 7.00 15.52
N ILE A 256 -0.49 7.23 15.72
CA ILE A 256 0.33 8.12 14.92
C ILE A 256 0.94 7.26 13.81
N VAL A 257 0.77 7.68 12.55
CA VAL A 257 1.04 6.83 11.39
C VAL A 257 1.77 7.56 10.25
N ARG A 258 2.34 6.75 9.36
CA ARG A 258 2.73 7.11 7.99
C ARG A 258 1.86 6.32 7.01
N THR A 259 1.20 7.03 6.10
CA THR A 259 0.36 6.48 5.03
C THR A 259 0.65 7.22 3.72
N TYR A 260 0.35 6.60 2.58
CA TYR A 260 0.60 7.20 1.24
C TYR A 260 -0.18 8.49 0.98
N ARG A 261 -1.34 8.61 1.61
CA ARG A 261 -2.27 9.74 1.43
C ARG A 261 -2.17 10.78 2.56
N SER A 262 -1.09 10.77 3.33
CA SER A 262 -0.88 11.78 4.38
C SER A 262 -0.80 13.18 3.77
N LEU A 263 -1.69 14.07 4.19
CA LEU A 263 -1.63 15.49 3.85
C LEU A 263 -0.63 16.26 4.74
N ARG A 264 0.00 15.59 5.72
CA ARG A 264 1.06 16.18 6.57
C ARG A 264 2.41 15.71 6.07
N GLU A 265 3.42 16.58 6.13
CA GLU A 265 4.80 16.22 5.79
C GLU A 265 5.43 15.35 6.88
N GLY A 266 5.11 15.66 8.15
CA GLY A 266 5.37 14.80 9.29
C GLY A 266 4.37 13.66 9.42
N TYR A 267 4.03 13.32 10.65
CA TYR A 267 3.14 12.20 10.96
C TYR A 267 1.69 12.66 10.94
N THR A 268 0.77 11.73 10.70
CA THR A 268 -0.67 11.97 10.80
C THR A 268 -1.31 11.00 11.80
N LEU A 269 -2.58 11.21 12.11
CA LEU A 269 -3.38 10.24 12.86
C LEU A 269 -4.02 9.24 11.92
N ALA A 270 -4.14 7.99 12.35
CA ALA A 270 -4.95 6.99 11.66
C ALA A 270 -6.43 7.42 11.65
N GLU A 271 -7.08 7.31 10.49
CA GLU A 271 -8.51 7.62 10.33
C GLU A 271 -9.39 6.45 10.83
N ALA A 272 -8.83 5.24 10.82
CA ALA A 272 -9.49 4.02 11.26
C ALA A 272 -8.56 3.12 12.08
N PHE A 273 -9.15 2.21 12.85
CA PHE A 273 -8.39 1.15 13.51
C PHE A 273 -7.90 0.13 12.47
N PRO A 274 -6.64 -0.33 12.51
CA PRO A 274 -6.10 -1.21 11.49
C PRO A 274 -6.87 -2.54 11.43
N ARG A 275 -7.14 -3.02 10.21
CA ARG A 275 -7.78 -4.31 9.98
C ARG A 275 -6.80 -5.47 10.08
N LYS A 276 -5.54 -5.26 9.68
CA LYS A 276 -4.43 -6.21 9.84
C LYS A 276 -3.22 -5.47 10.36
N VAL A 277 -2.41 -6.12 11.19
CA VAL A 277 -1.08 -5.62 11.56
C VAL A 277 -0.03 -6.72 11.49
N CYS A 278 1.19 -6.33 11.16
CA CYS A 278 2.40 -7.13 11.31
C CYS A 278 3.27 -6.48 12.39
N LEU A 279 3.41 -7.18 13.50
CA LEU A 279 4.24 -6.79 14.64
C LEU A 279 5.62 -7.41 14.45
N ILE A 280 6.68 -6.59 14.45
CA ILE A 280 8.07 -7.09 14.42
C ILE A 280 8.50 -7.27 15.88
N GLU A 281 8.50 -8.53 16.34
CA GLU A 281 8.68 -8.90 17.75
C GLU A 281 10.14 -9.27 18.10
N GLY A 282 10.98 -9.49 17.09
CA GLY A 282 12.35 -9.94 17.31
C GLY A 282 13.12 -10.15 16.02
N ARG A 283 14.29 -10.75 16.18
CA ARG A 283 15.22 -11.00 15.08
C ARG A 283 15.97 -12.30 15.30
N THR A 284 15.89 -13.20 14.33
CA THR A 284 16.80 -14.35 14.20
C THR A 284 18.09 -13.93 13.51
N VAL A 285 19.10 -14.81 13.47
CA VAL A 285 20.28 -14.56 12.63
C VAL A 285 19.81 -14.45 11.18
N PRO A 286 19.90 -13.26 10.55
CA PRO A 286 19.41 -13.08 9.20
C PRO A 286 20.24 -13.94 8.24
N PRO A 287 19.65 -14.40 7.11
CA PRO A 287 20.45 -15.00 6.06
C PRO A 287 21.53 -14.02 5.61
N THR A 288 22.69 -14.54 5.21
CA THR A 288 23.69 -13.71 4.54
C THR A 288 23.06 -13.10 3.28
N ARG A 289 23.58 -11.95 2.85
CA ARG A 289 23.12 -11.29 1.62
C ARG A 289 23.10 -12.26 0.43
N ARG A 290 24.13 -13.09 0.29
CA ARG A 290 24.23 -14.08 -0.79
C ARG A 290 23.13 -15.14 -0.69
N GLU A 291 22.87 -15.68 0.51
CA GLU A 291 21.80 -16.67 0.73
C GLU A 291 20.42 -16.07 0.44
N ALA A 292 20.17 -14.84 0.88
CA ALA A 292 18.92 -14.13 0.60
C ALA A 292 18.70 -13.93 -0.91
N ILE A 293 19.75 -13.55 -1.65
CA ILE A 293 19.68 -13.40 -3.11
C ILE A 293 19.46 -14.76 -3.79
N VAL A 294 20.18 -15.81 -3.39
CA VAL A 294 19.97 -17.17 -3.94
C VAL A 294 18.55 -17.67 -3.69
N ARG A 295 17.99 -17.40 -2.49
CA ARG A 295 16.59 -17.72 -2.21
C ARG A 295 15.64 -16.94 -3.10
N SER A 296 15.96 -15.68 -3.44
CA SER A 296 15.15 -14.90 -4.38
C SER A 296 15.08 -15.50 -5.78
N PHE A 297 16.11 -16.23 -6.24
CA PHE A 297 16.07 -16.95 -7.51
C PHE A 297 15.05 -18.09 -7.49
N ALA A 298 14.99 -18.83 -6.39
CA ALA A 298 13.98 -19.87 -6.19
C ALA A 298 12.58 -19.26 -6.14
N ILE A 299 12.40 -18.15 -5.40
CA ILE A 299 11.12 -17.45 -5.33
C ILE A 299 10.69 -16.94 -6.71
N ALA A 300 11.59 -16.40 -7.53
CA ALA A 300 11.26 -15.91 -8.87
C ALA A 300 10.70 -17.02 -9.78
N GLU A 301 11.28 -18.22 -9.73
CA GLU A 301 10.69 -19.40 -10.40
C GLU A 301 9.35 -19.78 -9.78
N GLU A 302 9.28 -19.90 -8.44
CA GLU A 302 8.07 -20.29 -7.72
C GLU A 302 6.88 -19.37 -8.04
N VAL A 303 7.05 -18.04 -8.05
CA VAL A 303 5.94 -17.10 -8.30
C VAL A 303 5.43 -17.13 -9.74
N LEU A 304 6.30 -17.46 -10.71
CA LEU A 304 5.92 -17.59 -12.12
C LEU A 304 5.25 -18.95 -12.41
N ASP A 305 5.69 -20.02 -11.73
CA ASP A 305 5.24 -21.39 -11.93
C ASP A 305 4.00 -21.75 -11.09
N THR A 306 3.77 -21.06 -9.97
CA THR A 306 2.60 -21.29 -9.11
C THR A 306 1.32 -20.94 -9.86
N GLU A 307 0.47 -21.93 -10.13
CA GLU A 307 -0.77 -21.69 -10.86
C GLU A 307 -1.83 -20.95 -10.03
N LYS A 308 -1.95 -21.30 -8.74
CA LYS A 308 -3.00 -20.78 -7.87
C LYS A 308 -2.61 -20.82 -6.40
N VAL A 309 -2.97 -19.77 -5.66
CA VAL A 309 -2.95 -19.76 -4.18
C VAL A 309 -4.31 -19.26 -3.70
N SER A 310 -5.04 -20.10 -2.96
CA SER A 310 -6.43 -19.79 -2.55
C SER A 310 -7.29 -19.43 -3.78
N ASP A 311 -7.86 -18.23 -3.84
CA ASP A 311 -8.67 -17.71 -4.95
C ASP A 311 -7.92 -16.84 -5.97
N TYR A 312 -6.60 -16.76 -5.84
CA TYR A 312 -5.73 -16.01 -6.75
C TYR A 312 -5.09 -16.95 -7.78
N TYR A 313 -5.28 -16.64 -9.06
CA TYR A 313 -4.48 -17.22 -10.14
C TYR A 313 -3.14 -16.48 -10.18
N CYS A 314 -2.04 -17.22 -10.13
CA CYS A 314 -0.70 -16.66 -9.97
C CYS A 314 0.16 -16.93 -11.22
N GLY A 315 1.25 -16.17 -11.34
CA GLY A 315 2.27 -16.36 -12.39
C GLY A 315 1.67 -16.45 -13.79
N MET A 316 2.14 -17.45 -14.55
CA MET A 316 1.69 -17.67 -15.92
C MET A 316 0.20 -18.02 -16.01
N ALA A 317 -0.34 -18.75 -15.03
CA ALA A 317 -1.76 -19.10 -14.99
C ALA A 317 -2.64 -17.85 -14.77
N GLY A 318 -2.15 -16.89 -13.96
CA GLY A 318 -2.77 -15.58 -13.78
C GLY A 318 -2.86 -14.80 -15.08
N ILE A 319 -1.75 -14.70 -15.83
CA ILE A 319 -1.73 -14.00 -17.13
C ILE A 319 -2.71 -14.66 -18.11
N ASN A 320 -2.75 -16.00 -18.16
CA ASN A 320 -3.69 -16.72 -19.02
C ASN A 320 -5.15 -16.46 -18.64
N PHE A 321 -5.47 -16.45 -17.33
CA PHE A 321 -6.81 -16.12 -16.85
C PHE A 321 -7.21 -14.68 -17.22
N TRP A 322 -6.29 -13.73 -17.09
CA TRP A 322 -6.53 -12.34 -17.46
C TRP A 322 -6.82 -12.21 -18.97
N LEU A 323 -5.98 -12.80 -19.81
CA LEU A 323 -6.16 -12.83 -21.26
C LEU A 323 -7.51 -13.43 -21.66
N GLN A 324 -7.85 -14.61 -21.12
CA GLN A 324 -9.10 -15.28 -21.40
C GLN A 324 -10.31 -14.43 -20.97
N THR A 325 -10.23 -13.78 -19.82
CA THR A 325 -11.33 -12.97 -19.31
C THR A 325 -11.52 -11.69 -20.13
N LEU A 326 -10.45 -11.05 -20.62
CA LEU A 326 -10.56 -9.92 -21.54
C LEU A 326 -11.17 -10.34 -22.90
N GLU A 327 -10.87 -11.55 -23.36
CA GLU A 327 -11.34 -12.07 -24.67
C GLU A 327 -12.80 -12.50 -24.63
N THR A 328 -13.23 -13.13 -23.53
CA THR A 328 -14.55 -13.78 -23.42
C THR A 328 -15.52 -13.05 -22.49
N GLY A 329 -15.04 -12.08 -21.72
CA GLY A 329 -15.81 -11.37 -20.71
C GLY A 329 -16.94 -10.53 -21.31
N LYS A 330 -18.12 -10.63 -20.69
CA LYS A 330 -19.32 -9.88 -21.06
C LYS A 330 -19.43 -8.59 -20.26
N PHE A 331 -18.41 -7.73 -20.36
CA PHE A 331 -18.31 -6.52 -19.53
C PHE A 331 -19.49 -5.54 -19.71
N GLN A 332 -20.18 -5.61 -20.84
CA GLN A 332 -21.36 -4.78 -21.14
C GLN A 332 -22.65 -5.24 -20.45
N ASP A 333 -22.66 -6.46 -19.90
CA ASP A 333 -23.82 -7.05 -19.23
C ASP A 333 -23.73 -6.97 -17.70
N ILE A 334 -22.65 -6.38 -17.18
CA ILE A 334 -22.34 -6.29 -15.75
C ILE A 334 -22.93 -4.97 -15.19
N PRO A 335 -23.43 -4.94 -13.94
CA PRO A 335 -23.80 -3.69 -13.28
C PRO A 335 -22.66 -2.67 -13.26
N GLN A 336 -22.97 -1.39 -13.39
CA GLN A 336 -21.94 -0.33 -13.50
C GLN A 336 -20.96 -0.32 -12.32
N GLU A 337 -21.42 -0.54 -11.08
CA GLU A 337 -20.56 -0.56 -9.89
C GLU A 337 -19.52 -1.70 -9.92
N ASP A 338 -19.95 -2.90 -10.33
CA ASP A 338 -19.08 -4.05 -10.51
C ASP A 338 -18.10 -3.80 -11.67
N PHE A 339 -18.58 -3.18 -12.75
CA PHE A 339 -17.75 -2.82 -13.90
C PHE A 339 -16.67 -1.79 -13.54
N ASP A 340 -17.01 -0.75 -12.77
CA ASP A 340 -16.05 0.27 -12.31
C ASP A 340 -14.94 -0.37 -11.47
N THR A 341 -15.32 -1.32 -10.60
CA THR A 341 -14.37 -2.11 -9.80
C THR A 341 -13.45 -2.96 -10.67
N ILE A 342 -14.00 -3.63 -11.70
CA ILE A 342 -13.22 -4.44 -12.65
C ILE A 342 -12.24 -3.56 -13.43
N VAL A 343 -12.68 -2.41 -13.94
CA VAL A 343 -11.81 -1.52 -14.73
C VAL A 343 -10.72 -0.92 -13.87
N LEU A 344 -11.04 -0.49 -12.66
CA LEU A 344 -10.03 -0.01 -11.71
C LEU A 344 -9.00 -1.10 -11.43
N THR A 345 -9.46 -2.32 -11.14
CA THR A 345 -8.56 -3.45 -10.86
C THR A 345 -7.71 -3.80 -12.09
N ASN A 346 -8.28 -3.81 -13.28
CA ASN A 346 -7.56 -4.02 -14.54
C ASN A 346 -6.44 -2.99 -14.71
N TYR A 347 -6.76 -1.71 -14.52
CA TYR A 347 -5.79 -0.62 -14.60
C TYR A 347 -4.67 -0.80 -13.57
N THR A 348 -5.03 -1.00 -12.29
CA THR A 348 -4.05 -1.15 -11.20
C THR A 348 -3.15 -2.37 -11.38
N MET A 349 -3.67 -3.51 -11.82
CA MET A 349 -2.83 -4.69 -12.09
C MET A 349 -1.88 -4.45 -13.27
N PHE A 350 -2.31 -3.72 -14.29
CA PHE A 350 -1.49 -3.43 -15.46
C PHE A 350 -0.34 -2.48 -15.14
N THR A 351 -0.63 -1.40 -14.41
CA THR A 351 0.41 -0.46 -13.98
C THR A 351 1.35 -1.08 -12.94
N GLN A 352 0.84 -1.91 -12.04
CA GLN A 352 1.67 -2.66 -11.09
C GLN A 352 2.62 -3.64 -11.79
N LEU A 353 2.16 -4.35 -12.83
CA LEU A 353 3.02 -5.24 -13.61
C LEU A 353 4.19 -4.47 -14.24
N ILE A 354 3.93 -3.31 -14.85
CA ILE A 354 4.98 -2.44 -15.42
C ILE A 354 5.99 -2.04 -14.34
N GLU A 355 5.51 -1.59 -13.18
CA GLU A 355 6.38 -1.15 -12.10
C GLU A 355 7.22 -2.29 -11.53
N ASP A 356 6.59 -3.42 -11.20
CA ASP A 356 7.24 -4.58 -10.61
C ASP A 356 8.36 -5.09 -11.52
N ARG A 357 8.12 -5.17 -12.83
CA ARG A 357 9.13 -5.58 -13.82
C ARG A 357 10.26 -4.56 -13.99
N SER A 358 9.97 -3.27 -13.85
CA SER A 358 11.01 -2.24 -13.82
C SER A 358 11.95 -2.41 -12.62
N PHE A 359 11.41 -2.72 -11.44
CA PHE A 359 12.22 -3.03 -10.26
C PHE A 359 12.94 -4.37 -10.39
N ALA A 360 12.31 -5.38 -10.99
CA ALA A 360 12.95 -6.67 -11.25
C ALA A 360 14.21 -6.50 -12.10
N ALA A 361 14.11 -5.79 -13.23
CA ALA A 361 15.25 -5.51 -14.08
C ALA A 361 16.38 -4.76 -13.34
N THR A 362 16.03 -3.71 -12.59
CA THR A 362 16.98 -2.91 -11.82
C THR A 362 17.67 -3.73 -10.74
N TYR A 363 16.93 -4.58 -10.03
CA TYR A 363 17.45 -5.52 -9.03
C TYR A 363 18.44 -6.50 -9.66
N LEU A 364 18.04 -7.16 -10.76
CA LEU A 364 18.85 -8.16 -11.46
C LEU A 364 20.18 -7.60 -11.94
N GLU A 365 20.18 -6.42 -12.56
CA GLU A 365 21.41 -5.75 -13.00
C GLU A 365 22.36 -5.45 -11.85
N ARG A 366 21.80 -5.05 -10.72
CA ARG A 366 22.57 -4.71 -9.53
C ARG A 366 23.26 -5.93 -8.92
N ILE A 367 22.56 -7.07 -8.85
CA ILE A 367 23.11 -8.28 -8.22
C ILE A 367 23.94 -9.14 -9.17
N ALA A 368 23.77 -9.00 -10.49
CA ALA A 368 24.43 -9.86 -11.47
C ALA A 368 25.97 -9.96 -11.31
N PRO A 369 26.72 -8.88 -11.00
CA PRO A 369 28.17 -8.96 -10.75
C PRO A 369 28.55 -9.82 -9.53
N GLU A 370 27.64 -10.06 -8.58
CA GLU A 370 27.88 -10.89 -7.38
C GLU A 370 27.81 -12.41 -7.71
N PHE A 371 27.36 -12.78 -8.92
CA PHE A 371 27.16 -14.17 -9.36
C PHE A 371 27.73 -14.43 -10.76
N PRO A 372 29.08 -14.48 -10.91
CA PRO A 372 29.72 -14.58 -12.22
C PRO A 372 29.32 -15.80 -13.06
N ASP A 373 28.95 -16.91 -12.41
CA ASP A 373 28.52 -18.17 -13.02
C ASP A 373 27.13 -18.09 -13.69
N VAL A 374 26.27 -17.17 -13.23
CA VAL A 374 24.94 -16.92 -13.81
C VAL A 374 24.72 -15.48 -14.27
N GLN A 375 25.74 -14.62 -14.20
CA GLN A 375 25.67 -13.19 -14.52
C GLN A 375 25.02 -12.92 -15.88
N ALA A 376 25.44 -13.65 -16.93
CA ALA A 376 24.89 -13.49 -18.27
C ALA A 376 23.39 -13.78 -18.33
N LYS A 377 22.90 -14.77 -17.56
CA LYS A 377 21.47 -15.12 -17.49
C LYS A 377 20.68 -14.05 -16.76
N LEU A 378 21.18 -13.57 -15.62
CA LEU A 378 20.55 -12.47 -14.86
C LEU A 378 20.41 -11.20 -15.71
N ILE A 379 21.45 -10.85 -16.47
CA ILE A 379 21.40 -9.71 -17.42
C ILE A 379 20.41 -9.96 -18.56
N SER A 380 20.31 -11.19 -19.07
CA SER A 380 19.30 -11.53 -20.08
C SER A 380 17.88 -11.38 -19.55
N ILE A 381 17.59 -11.88 -18.34
CA ILE A 381 16.27 -11.71 -17.70
C ILE A 381 15.96 -10.22 -17.49
N SER A 382 16.93 -9.43 -17.01
CA SER A 382 16.75 -7.97 -16.89
C SER A 382 16.34 -7.33 -18.21
N LYS A 383 16.98 -7.71 -19.32
CA LYS A 383 16.64 -7.20 -20.66
C LYS A 383 15.22 -7.58 -21.08
N LEU A 384 14.80 -8.83 -20.85
CA LEU A 384 13.42 -9.27 -21.11
C LEU A 384 12.42 -8.37 -20.38
N TYR A 385 12.63 -8.14 -19.08
CA TYR A 385 11.76 -7.28 -18.28
C TYR A 385 11.80 -5.80 -18.70
N LYS A 386 12.96 -5.26 -19.10
CA LYS A 386 13.02 -3.89 -19.65
C LYS A 386 12.22 -3.77 -20.94
N THR A 387 12.37 -4.74 -21.84
CA THR A 387 11.63 -4.79 -23.10
C THR A 387 10.13 -4.95 -22.85
N GLU A 388 9.73 -5.76 -21.88
CA GLU A 388 8.35 -5.88 -21.42
C GLU A 388 7.80 -4.53 -20.92
N VAL A 389 8.52 -3.87 -20.01
CA VAL A 389 8.16 -2.55 -19.45
C VAL A 389 8.00 -1.50 -20.54
N GLU A 390 8.95 -1.40 -21.46
CA GLU A 390 8.89 -0.46 -22.58
C GLU A 390 7.64 -0.69 -23.44
N TYR A 391 7.33 -1.97 -23.74
CA TYR A 391 6.18 -2.31 -24.56
C TYR A 391 4.85 -2.07 -23.84
N LEU A 392 4.73 -2.48 -22.57
CA LEU A 392 3.54 -2.26 -21.77
C LEU A 392 3.28 -0.77 -21.49
N THR A 393 4.33 0.03 -21.26
CA THR A 393 4.18 1.48 -21.04
C THR A 393 3.55 2.17 -22.25
N ALA A 394 3.88 1.75 -23.48
CA ALA A 394 3.26 2.29 -24.69
C ALA A 394 1.74 2.04 -24.77
N ALA A 395 1.20 1.08 -24.01
CA ALA A 395 -0.23 0.84 -23.90
C ALA A 395 -0.97 1.92 -23.07
N CYS A 396 -0.23 2.73 -22.30
CA CYS A 396 -0.74 3.77 -21.40
C CYS A 396 -0.71 5.19 -22.00
N ASP A 397 -0.35 5.35 -23.27
CA ASP A 397 -0.30 6.66 -23.96
C ASP A 397 -1.70 7.20 -24.34
N GLU A 398 -1.79 8.37 -25.01
CA GLU A 398 -3.03 9.15 -25.24
C GLU A 398 -4.23 8.39 -25.83
N ASP A 399 -4.00 7.28 -26.57
CA ASP A 399 -5.03 6.36 -27.04
C ASP A 399 -5.06 5.06 -26.20
N SER A 400 -4.99 5.20 -24.87
CA SER A 400 -4.77 4.06 -23.98
C SER A 400 -5.83 2.97 -24.15
N CYS A 401 -5.36 1.74 -24.32
CA CYS A 401 -6.20 0.56 -24.27
C CYS A 401 -6.53 0.09 -22.84
N ILE A 402 -5.97 0.77 -21.83
CA ILE A 402 -6.08 0.51 -20.40
C ILE A 402 -6.83 1.68 -19.76
N PRO A 403 -8.17 1.72 -19.86
CA PRO A 403 -8.93 2.86 -19.36
C PRO A 403 -8.82 2.98 -17.84
N TYR A 404 -8.69 4.21 -17.35
CA TYR A 404 -8.93 4.51 -15.94
C TYR A 404 -10.43 4.80 -15.74
N PRO A 405 -11.08 4.36 -14.65
CA PRO A 405 -12.53 4.49 -14.48
C PRO A 405 -13.07 5.90 -14.71
N GLN A 406 -12.34 6.90 -14.24
CA GLN A 406 -12.69 8.32 -14.30
C GLN A 406 -12.63 8.91 -15.71
N GLU A 407 -11.95 8.25 -16.64
CA GLU A 407 -11.84 8.66 -18.05
C GLU A 407 -12.99 8.09 -18.89
N MET A 408 -13.75 7.16 -18.34
CA MET A 408 -14.89 6.54 -19.03
C MET A 408 -16.19 7.27 -18.68
N THR A 409 -17.00 7.49 -19.70
CA THR A 409 -18.38 7.98 -19.58
C THR A 409 -19.38 6.84 -19.45
N SER A 410 -19.04 5.65 -19.96
CA SER A 410 -19.87 4.45 -19.88
C SER A 410 -19.06 3.15 -20.02
N GLN A 411 -19.67 2.03 -19.63
CA GLN A 411 -19.08 0.69 -19.85
C GLN A 411 -18.85 0.32 -21.32
N PHE A 412 -19.42 1.07 -22.26
CA PHE A 412 -19.20 0.87 -23.70
C PHE A 412 -17.90 1.51 -24.20
N ASP A 413 -17.26 2.38 -23.40
CA ASP A 413 -16.02 3.07 -23.79
C ASP A 413 -14.80 2.14 -23.75
N TRP A 414 -14.88 1.05 -22.98
CA TRP A 414 -13.94 -0.06 -23.06
C TRP A 414 -14.40 -1.04 -24.16
N THR A 415 -14.15 -0.68 -25.40
CA THR A 415 -14.63 -1.44 -26.57
C THR A 415 -13.92 -2.80 -26.71
N PRO A 416 -14.52 -3.75 -27.46
CA PRO A 416 -13.82 -4.98 -27.85
C PRO A 416 -12.47 -4.73 -28.54
N GLU A 417 -12.33 -3.66 -29.31
CA GLU A 417 -11.10 -3.26 -29.97
C GLU A 417 -10.02 -2.82 -28.98
N LYS A 418 -10.39 -2.01 -27.96
CA LYS A 418 -9.46 -1.63 -26.88
C LYS A 418 -9.01 -2.87 -26.09
N ARG A 419 -9.94 -3.76 -25.72
CA ARG A 419 -9.58 -5.03 -25.06
C ARG A 419 -8.66 -5.90 -25.93
N ARG A 420 -8.92 -5.99 -27.23
CA ARG A 420 -8.05 -6.72 -28.17
C ARG A 420 -6.64 -6.11 -28.23
N SER A 421 -6.54 -4.78 -28.20
CA SER A 421 -5.25 -4.08 -28.12
C SER A 421 -4.52 -4.45 -26.81
N GLN A 422 -5.19 -4.36 -25.66
CA GLN A 422 -4.64 -4.78 -24.36
C GLN A 422 -4.19 -6.25 -24.37
N ILE A 423 -4.98 -7.15 -24.94
CA ILE A 423 -4.64 -8.57 -25.08
C ILE A 423 -3.32 -8.75 -25.85
N ASN A 424 -3.06 -7.95 -26.89
CA ASN A 424 -1.81 -8.06 -27.65
C ASN A 424 -0.60 -7.66 -26.79
N TYR A 425 -0.71 -6.61 -25.99
CA TYR A 425 0.31 -6.20 -25.03
C TYR A 425 0.57 -7.28 -23.97
N LEU A 426 -0.48 -7.87 -23.40
CA LEU A 426 -0.36 -8.94 -22.41
C LEU A 426 0.19 -10.25 -23.02
N ARG A 427 -0.15 -10.57 -24.27
CA ARG A 427 0.46 -11.71 -24.98
C ARG A 427 1.96 -11.51 -25.20
N PHE A 428 2.38 -10.28 -25.50
CA PHE A 428 3.81 -9.97 -25.59
C PHE A 428 4.52 -10.14 -24.25
N ALA A 429 3.96 -9.56 -23.17
CA ALA A 429 4.48 -9.73 -21.81
C ALA A 429 4.62 -11.21 -21.44
N ARG A 430 3.57 -12.01 -21.68
CA ARG A 430 3.57 -13.46 -21.47
C ARG A 430 4.75 -14.17 -22.15
N VAL A 431 5.13 -13.77 -23.36
CA VAL A 431 6.29 -14.37 -24.06
C VAL A 431 7.59 -14.02 -23.35
N GLN A 432 7.76 -12.79 -22.87
CA GLN A 432 8.94 -12.39 -22.10
C GLN A 432 9.04 -13.21 -20.80
N GLU A 433 7.91 -13.42 -20.12
CA GLU A 433 7.81 -14.20 -18.88
C GLU A 433 8.12 -15.68 -19.09
N ASP A 434 7.61 -16.29 -20.17
CA ASP A 434 7.92 -17.67 -20.55
C ASP A 434 9.44 -17.86 -20.76
N GLU A 435 10.11 -16.92 -21.42
CA GLU A 435 11.56 -16.97 -21.60
C GLU A 435 12.34 -16.70 -20.29
N ALA A 436 11.87 -15.77 -19.46
CA ALA A 436 12.45 -15.51 -18.15
C ALA A 436 12.37 -16.76 -17.25
N LEU A 437 11.23 -17.45 -17.23
CA LEU A 437 11.03 -18.67 -16.45
C LEU A 437 12.00 -19.81 -16.86
N LYS A 438 12.29 -19.96 -18.16
CA LYS A 438 13.30 -20.93 -18.62
C LYS A 438 14.68 -20.61 -18.05
N LEU A 439 15.08 -19.33 -18.11
CA LEU A 439 16.37 -18.90 -17.56
C LEU A 439 16.41 -19.04 -16.03
N TRP A 440 15.30 -18.78 -15.33
CA TRP A 440 15.20 -18.99 -13.89
C TRP A 440 15.43 -20.45 -13.50
N ARG A 441 14.81 -21.38 -14.23
CA ARG A 441 15.02 -22.83 -14.03
C ARG A 441 16.49 -23.23 -14.23
N GLU A 442 17.18 -22.64 -15.21
CA GLU A 442 18.61 -22.88 -15.41
C GLU A 442 19.48 -22.33 -14.27
N ILE A 443 19.12 -21.15 -13.74
CA ILE A 443 19.82 -20.55 -12.59
C ILE A 443 19.60 -21.41 -11.33
N ASN A 444 18.37 -21.85 -11.09
CA ASN A 444 18.04 -22.67 -9.93
C ASN A 444 18.60 -24.08 -10.03
N ALA A 445 18.80 -24.63 -11.22
CA ALA A 445 19.54 -25.89 -11.37
C ALA A 445 20.99 -25.79 -10.84
N ILE A 446 21.58 -24.59 -10.81
CA ILE A 446 22.94 -24.34 -10.29
C ILE A 446 22.91 -24.02 -8.79
N HIS A 447 22.03 -23.10 -8.36
CA HIS A 447 22.07 -22.57 -6.99
C HIS A 447 21.06 -23.20 -6.03
N ASN A 448 20.01 -23.84 -6.54
CA ASN A 448 18.93 -24.46 -5.78
C ASN A 448 18.57 -25.85 -6.37
N PRO A 449 19.55 -26.76 -6.54
CA PRO A 449 19.29 -28.04 -7.20
C PRO A 449 18.22 -28.82 -6.44
N LYS A 450 17.22 -29.35 -7.17
CA LYS A 450 16.19 -30.21 -6.58
C LYS A 450 16.87 -31.43 -5.95
N PRO A 451 16.46 -31.88 -4.76
CA PRO A 451 16.95 -33.12 -4.18
C PRO A 451 16.77 -34.25 -5.19
N ILE A 452 17.80 -35.06 -5.41
CA ILE A 452 17.71 -36.23 -6.27
C ILE A 452 16.70 -37.18 -5.62
N GLU A 453 15.57 -37.46 -6.29
CA GLU A 453 14.56 -38.40 -5.81
C GLU A 453 15.22 -39.76 -5.53
N GLY A 454 15.46 -40.07 -4.25
CA GLY A 454 16.14 -41.30 -3.82
C GLY A 454 17.27 -41.10 -2.81
N GLU A 455 17.84 -39.89 -2.68
CA GLU A 455 18.69 -39.56 -1.54
C GLU A 455 17.80 -39.24 -0.34
N VAL A 456 17.49 -40.26 0.47
CA VAL A 456 17.01 -40.06 1.83
C VAL A 456 18.11 -39.28 2.54
N PRO A 457 17.88 -38.03 3.01
CA PRO A 457 18.88 -37.30 3.76
C PRO A 457 19.31 -38.20 4.93
N GLY A 458 20.62 -38.41 5.07
CA GLY A 458 21.18 -39.23 6.13
C GLY A 458 20.50 -38.89 7.46
N GLN A 459 20.12 -39.92 8.20
CA GLN A 459 19.58 -39.83 9.56
C GLN A 459 20.63 -39.24 10.52
N ASP A 460 21.02 -38.00 10.33
CA ASP A 460 21.63 -37.20 11.38
C ASP A 460 20.48 -36.74 12.27
N THR A 461 20.50 -37.27 13.48
CA THR A 461 19.51 -37.10 14.54
C THR A 461 19.16 -35.63 14.73
N VAL A 462 18.03 -35.20 14.16
CA VAL A 462 17.29 -34.04 14.64
C VAL A 462 16.97 -34.32 16.11
N PRO A 463 17.40 -33.48 17.07
CA PRO A 463 16.98 -33.61 18.46
C PRO A 463 15.45 -33.60 18.47
N GLN A 464 14.85 -34.69 18.95
CA GLN A 464 13.41 -34.76 19.14
C GLN A 464 13.02 -33.66 20.12
N THR A 465 12.46 -32.56 19.62
CA THR A 465 11.71 -31.64 20.44
C THR A 465 10.57 -32.44 21.07
N PRO A 466 10.39 -32.45 22.41
CA PRO A 466 9.36 -33.24 23.04
C PRO A 466 8.01 -32.84 22.47
N VAL A 467 7.32 -33.80 21.86
CA VAL A 467 5.92 -33.65 21.50
C VAL A 467 5.15 -33.57 22.82
N ILE A 468 4.81 -32.35 23.24
CA ILE A 468 3.79 -32.14 24.27
C ILE A 468 2.48 -32.56 23.62
N GLN A 469 2.05 -33.79 23.89
CA GLN A 469 0.69 -34.22 23.57
C GLN A 469 -0.28 -33.38 24.40
N PRO A 470 -1.27 -32.72 23.78
CA PRO A 470 -2.34 -32.10 24.55
C PRO A 470 -3.08 -33.22 25.29
N GLU A 471 -3.11 -33.09 26.62
CA GLU A 471 -3.85 -33.97 27.50
C GLU A 471 -5.33 -33.96 27.07
N VAL A 472 -5.81 -35.09 26.56
CA VAL A 472 -7.21 -35.29 26.20
C VAL A 472 -8.01 -35.24 27.50
N GLN A 473 -8.64 -34.11 27.78
CA GLN A 473 -9.62 -34.03 28.86
C GLN A 473 -10.84 -34.87 28.48
N ASP A 474 -11.02 -35.96 29.22
CA ASP A 474 -12.17 -36.84 29.23
C ASP A 474 -13.43 -36.04 29.60
N THR A 475 -14.27 -35.72 28.63
CA THR A 475 -15.55 -35.05 28.81
C THR A 475 -16.67 -36.08 29.00
N THR A 476 -16.59 -36.87 30.07
CA THR A 476 -17.76 -37.61 30.55
C THR A 476 -18.74 -36.64 31.26
N PRO A 477 -20.05 -36.64 30.95
CA PRO A 477 -21.01 -35.75 31.61
C PRO A 477 -21.20 -36.17 33.07
N LYS A 478 -20.83 -35.30 34.01
CA LYS A 478 -21.16 -35.48 35.43
C LYS A 478 -22.64 -35.14 35.66
N GLU A 479 -23.34 -36.02 36.37
CA GLU A 479 -24.70 -35.83 36.86
C GLU A 479 -24.89 -34.52 37.66
N PRO A 480 -26.09 -33.93 37.64
CA PRO A 480 -26.36 -32.68 38.34
C PRO A 480 -26.32 -32.88 39.86
N VAL A 481 -25.33 -32.26 40.51
CA VAL A 481 -25.23 -32.16 41.97
C VAL A 481 -26.27 -31.17 42.48
N THR A 482 -27.14 -31.65 43.37
CA THR A 482 -28.17 -30.85 44.06
C THR A 482 -27.49 -29.87 45.04
N PRO A 483 -27.89 -28.59 45.09
CA PRO A 483 -27.29 -27.63 46.02
C PRO A 483 -27.71 -27.92 47.48
N PRO A 484 -26.81 -27.72 48.46
CA PRO A 484 -27.15 -27.82 49.88
C PRO A 484 -28.03 -26.63 50.33
N PRO A 485 -28.81 -26.79 51.42
CA PRO A 485 -29.75 -25.79 51.88
C PRO A 485 -29.03 -24.56 52.46
N THR A 486 -29.51 -23.38 52.05
CA THR A 486 -29.02 -22.07 52.51
C THR A 486 -29.40 -21.83 53.96
N GLU A 487 -28.41 -21.64 54.84
CA GLU A 487 -28.61 -21.18 56.21
C GLU A 487 -29.15 -19.75 56.26
N GLN A 488 -30.22 -19.54 57.03
CA GLN A 488 -30.81 -18.23 57.28
C GLN A 488 -29.95 -17.41 58.26
N PRO A 489 -29.75 -16.10 58.02
CA PRO A 489 -29.06 -15.23 58.96
C PRO A 489 -29.94 -14.88 60.18
N PRO A 490 -29.35 -14.62 61.35
CA PRO A 490 -30.07 -14.33 62.59
C PRO A 490 -30.75 -12.96 62.58
N SER A 491 -31.93 -12.91 63.18
CA SER A 491 -32.77 -11.73 63.36
C SER A 491 -32.18 -10.75 64.39
N GLY A 492 -31.54 -9.69 63.88
CA GLY A 492 -31.12 -8.54 64.67
C GLY A 492 -32.24 -7.52 64.85
N ARG A 493 -32.62 -7.29 66.12
CA ARG A 493 -33.67 -6.35 66.57
C ARG A 493 -33.31 -4.89 66.27
N LEU A 494 -34.30 -4.14 65.77
CA LEU A 494 -34.33 -2.67 65.75
C LEU A 494 -34.63 -2.12 67.17
N PRO A 495 -34.00 -1.01 67.60
CA PRO A 495 -34.48 -0.26 68.75
C PRO A 495 -35.58 0.74 68.33
N ARG A 496 -36.69 0.72 69.08
CA ARG A 496 -37.71 1.79 69.10
C ARG A 496 -37.23 2.92 70.01
N GLY A 497 -37.57 4.16 69.64
CA GLY A 497 -37.01 5.40 70.17
C GLY A 497 -37.46 5.80 71.58
N ALA A 498 -36.88 6.89 72.08
CA ALA A 498 -37.59 8.09 72.56
C ALA A 498 -36.60 9.05 73.27
N GLN A 499 -36.42 10.27 72.74
CA GLN A 499 -36.84 11.57 73.30
C GLN A 499 -36.35 12.71 72.42
#